data_AF-A0A358CQV7-F1
#
_entry.id   AF-A0A358CQV7-F1
#
_cell.length_a   1.000
_cell.length_b   1.000
_cell.length_c   1.000
_cell.angle_alpha   90.00
_cell.angle_beta   90.00
_cell.angle_gamma   90.00
#
_symmetry.space_group_name_H-M   'P 1'
#
loop_
_entity.id
_entity.type
_entity.pdbx_description
1 polymer ?
#
loop_
_entity_poly.entity_id
_entity_poly.type
_entity_poly.pdbx_seq_one_letter_code
_entity_poly.pdbx_strand_id
1 'polypeptide(L)'
;GVIYKKGVFPFRANGRARTINDITGKVKLLADTKTDAVLGVHIIGPAAGDLIGEAAAAMNFGASSEDIARVCHAHPTLPEALKEAALAVDGRAIHA
;
A
#
# COMPACT_ATOMS: atom_id res chain seq x y z
N GLY A 1 16.22 -15.31 -2.09
CA GLY A 1 16.64 -15.44 -3.49
C GLY A 1 16.31 -14.20 -4.33
N VAL A 2 15.16 -13.55 -4.11
CA VAL A 2 14.77 -12.33 -4.85
C VAL A 2 15.16 -11.08 -4.05
N ILE A 3 15.79 -10.11 -4.70
CA ILE A 3 16.13 -8.80 -4.11
C ILE A 3 14.90 -7.90 -4.30
N TYR A 4 14.46 -7.24 -3.22
CA TYR A 4 13.25 -6.41 -3.25
C TYR A 4 13.42 -5.12 -2.46
N LYS A 5 12.63 -4.10 -2.83
CA LYS A 5 12.36 -2.90 -2.04
C LYS A 5 11.09 -3.10 -1.22
N LYS A 6 10.99 -2.39 -0.08
CA LYS A 6 9.85 -2.51 0.84
C LYS A 6 9.32 -1.13 1.20
N GLY A 7 8.04 -0.91 0.94
CA GLY A 7 7.28 0.22 1.47
C GLY A 7 6.34 -0.21 2.59
N VAL A 8 6.17 0.65 3.60
CA VAL A 8 5.29 0.39 4.75
C VAL A 8 4.57 1.68 5.12
N PHE A 9 3.26 1.59 5.34
CA PHE A 9 2.47 2.72 5.83
C PHE A 9 1.57 2.28 7.00
N PRO A 10 1.63 2.95 8.17
CA PRO A 10 0.82 2.62 9.32
C PRO A 10 -0.60 3.21 9.23
N PHE A 11 -1.63 2.45 9.63
CA PHE A 11 -3.00 2.99 9.69
C PHE A 11 -3.16 4.13 10.70
N ARG A 12 -2.24 4.25 11.67
CA ARG A 12 -2.16 5.41 12.57
C ARG A 12 -2.00 6.76 11.86
N ALA A 13 -1.38 6.76 10.69
CA ALA A 13 -1.21 7.96 9.86
C ALA A 13 -2.34 8.14 8.82
N ASN A 14 -3.26 7.18 8.68
CA ASN A 14 -4.38 7.27 7.75
C ASN A 14 -5.56 8.06 8.35
N GLY A 15 -6.07 9.05 7.60
CA GLY A 15 -7.19 9.89 8.04
C GLY A 15 -8.48 9.09 8.29
N ARG A 16 -8.87 8.20 7.37
CA ARG A 16 -10.08 7.39 7.49
C ARG A 16 -10.04 6.46 8.71
N ALA A 17 -8.91 5.78 8.93
CA ALA A 17 -8.66 4.93 10.08
C ALA A 17 -8.90 5.68 11.41
N ARG A 18 -8.44 6.93 11.50
CA ARG A 18 -8.71 7.81 12.65
C ARG A 18 -10.20 8.12 12.81
N THR A 19 -10.93 8.38 11.71
CA THR A 19 -12.37 8.69 11.81
C THR A 19 -13.23 7.52 12.29
N ILE A 20 -12.78 6.28 12.10
CA ILE A 20 -13.48 5.07 12.55
C ILE A 20 -12.92 4.49 13.86
N ASN A 21 -11.94 5.17 14.49
CA ASN A 21 -11.24 4.74 15.70
C ASN A 21 -10.57 3.36 15.60
N ASP A 22 -10.18 2.92 14.40
CA ASP A 22 -9.36 1.73 14.20
C ASP A 22 -8.08 2.11 13.46
N ILE A 23 -7.06 2.44 14.26
CA ILE A 23 -5.75 2.93 13.81
C ILE A 23 -4.67 1.85 13.87
N THR A 24 -5.06 0.61 14.15
CA THR A 24 -4.11 -0.47 14.39
C THR A 24 -3.64 -1.10 13.08
N GLY A 25 -2.37 -1.53 13.06
CA GLY A 25 -1.80 -2.21 11.92
C GLY A 25 -1.20 -1.29 10.84
N LYS A 26 -0.99 -1.85 9.65
CA LYS A 26 -0.22 -1.26 8.54
C LYS A 26 -0.44 -2.01 7.23
N VAL A 27 -0.14 -1.33 6.12
CA VAL A 27 0.06 -1.93 4.80
C VAL A 27 1.57 -2.03 4.55
N LYS A 28 2.03 -3.17 4.01
CA LYS A 28 3.40 -3.39 3.54
C LYS A 28 3.37 -3.88 2.09
N LEU A 29 4.09 -3.20 1.22
CA LEU A 29 4.26 -3.56 -0.19
C LEU A 29 5.72 -3.93 -0.48
N LEU A 30 5.91 -5.02 -1.22
CA LEU A 30 7.21 -5.49 -1.70
C LEU A 30 7.26 -5.36 -3.22
N ALA A 31 8.34 -4.79 -3.75
CA ALA A 31 8.52 -4.59 -5.19
C ALA A 31 9.92 -5.03 -5.62
N ASP A 32 10.04 -5.52 -6.86
CA ASP A 32 11.34 -5.88 -7.43
C ASP A 32 12.24 -4.64 -7.57
N THR A 33 13.53 -4.80 -7.29
CA THR A 33 14.47 -3.66 -7.32
C THR A 33 14.76 -3.11 -8.71
N LYS A 34 14.58 -3.91 -9.77
CA LYS A 34 14.93 -3.55 -11.16
C LYS A 34 13.71 -3.15 -11.97
N THR A 35 12.61 -3.91 -11.85
CA THR A 35 11.40 -3.70 -12.66
C THR A 35 10.31 -2.94 -11.94
N ASP A 36 10.44 -2.75 -10.62
CA ASP A 36 9.41 -2.20 -9.74
C ASP A 36 8.11 -3.03 -9.67
N ALA A 37 8.06 -4.20 -10.31
CA ALA A 37 6.90 -5.08 -10.28
C ALA A 37 6.54 -5.47 -8.83
N VAL A 38 5.25 -5.41 -8.50
CA VAL A 38 4.77 -5.77 -7.16
C VAL A 38 4.95 -7.28 -6.96
N LEU A 39 5.75 -7.64 -5.95
CA LEU A 39 6.03 -9.02 -5.58
C LEU A 39 5.09 -9.53 -4.48
N GLY A 40 4.47 -8.62 -3.73
CA GLY A 40 3.47 -8.98 -2.73
C GLY A 40 3.03 -7.81 -1.86
N VAL A 41 1.78 -7.89 -1.40
CA VAL A 41 1.16 -6.92 -0.49
C VAL A 41 0.67 -7.65 0.75
N HIS A 42 0.90 -7.04 1.92
CA HIS A 42 0.48 -7.58 3.20
C HIS A 42 -0.24 -6.48 3.97
N ILE A 43 -1.44 -6.78 4.46
CA ILE A 43 -2.28 -5.82 5.18
C ILE A 43 -2.69 -6.42 6.50
N ILE A 44 -2.50 -5.66 7.58
CA ILE A 44 -3.06 -5.94 8.90
C ILE A 44 -3.74 -4.65 9.37
N GLY A 45 -5.01 -4.73 9.78
CA GLY A 45 -5.79 -3.56 10.18
C GLY A 45 -7.22 -3.58 9.60
N PRO A 46 -7.93 -2.43 9.63
CA PRO A 46 -9.33 -2.37 9.23
C PRO A 46 -9.53 -2.74 7.76
N ALA A 47 -10.58 -3.52 7.49
CA ALA A 47 -11.00 -3.95 6.15
C ALA A 47 -9.89 -4.59 5.29
N ALA A 48 -8.89 -5.23 5.90
CA ALA A 48 -7.75 -5.82 5.18
C ALA A 48 -8.17 -6.80 4.05
N GLY A 49 -9.24 -7.58 4.27
CA GLY A 49 -9.79 -8.51 3.28
C GLY A 49 -10.43 -7.83 2.07
N ASP A 50 -10.93 -6.60 2.21
CA ASP A 50 -11.48 -5.82 1.10
C ASP A 50 -10.35 -5.11 0.34
N LEU A 51 -9.41 -4.50 1.08
CA LEU A 51 -8.28 -3.75 0.52
C LEU A 51 -7.33 -4.63 -0.33
N ILE A 52 -7.17 -5.90 0.05
CA ILE A 52 -6.28 -6.81 -0.69
C ILE A 52 -6.79 -7.08 -2.12
N GLY A 53 -8.07 -6.85 -2.41
CA GLY A 53 -8.65 -7.01 -3.74
C GLY A 53 -8.00 -6.11 -4.79
N GLU A 54 -7.72 -4.85 -4.45
CA GLU A 54 -7.00 -3.91 -5.33
C GLU A 54 -5.58 -4.42 -5.62
N ALA A 55 -4.85 -4.83 -4.57
CA ALA A 55 -3.50 -5.36 -4.71
C ALA A 55 -3.46 -6.65 -5.56
N ALA A 56 -4.43 -7.55 -5.37
CA ALA A 56 -4.55 -8.77 -6.17
C ALA A 56 -4.80 -8.46 -7.64
N ALA A 57 -5.69 -7.52 -7.94
CA ALA A 57 -5.92 -7.06 -9.31
C ALA A 57 -4.64 -6.45 -9.91
N ALA A 58 -3.99 -5.53 -9.20
CA ALA A 58 -2.75 -4.89 -9.65
C ALA A 58 -1.65 -5.92 -9.96
N MET A 59 -1.43 -6.90 -9.07
CA MET A 59 -0.46 -7.97 -9.30
C MET A 59 -0.83 -8.85 -10.49
N ASN A 60 -2.12 -9.14 -10.71
CA ASN A 60 -2.58 -9.92 -11.86
C ASN A 60 -2.34 -9.19 -13.20
N PHE A 61 -2.32 -7.86 -13.20
CA PHE A 61 -1.93 -7.04 -14.35
C PHE A 61 -0.41 -6.82 -14.46
N GLY A 62 0.39 -7.36 -13.54
CA GLY A 62 1.84 -7.15 -13.51
C GLY A 62 2.23 -5.72 -13.16
N ALA A 63 1.39 -5.01 -12.41
CA ALA A 63 1.62 -3.61 -12.05
C ALA A 63 2.90 -3.41 -11.24
N SER A 64 3.49 -2.23 -11.40
CA SER A 64 4.58 -1.73 -10.56
C SER A 64 4.06 -1.10 -9.27
N SER A 65 4.95 -0.86 -8.31
CA SER A 65 4.59 -0.07 -7.12
C SER A 65 4.27 1.38 -7.50
N GLU A 66 4.94 1.92 -8.52
CA GLU A 66 4.64 3.23 -9.07
C GLU A 66 3.22 3.33 -9.63
N ASP A 67 2.71 2.29 -10.29
CA ASP A 67 1.35 2.27 -10.82
C ASP A 67 0.32 2.44 -9.70
N ILE A 68 0.43 1.64 -8.62
CA ILE A 68 -0.45 1.74 -7.44
C ILE A 68 -0.31 3.11 -6.78
N ALA A 69 0.92 3.61 -6.63
CA ALA A 69 1.19 4.92 -6.04
C ALA A 69 0.55 6.09 -6.82
N ARG A 70 0.43 5.95 -8.14
CA ARG A 70 -0.14 6.97 -9.04
C ARG A 70 -1.65 6.88 -9.20
N VAL A 71 -2.29 5.76 -8.85
CA VAL A 71 -3.74 5.67 -8.81
C VAL A 71 -4.31 6.74 -7.86
N CYS A 72 -5.32 7.47 -8.33
CA CYS A 72 -6.04 8.43 -7.50
C CYS A 72 -6.94 7.68 -6.53
N HIS A 73 -6.48 7.55 -5.30
CA HIS A 73 -7.26 7.00 -4.21
C HIS A 73 -8.15 8.10 -3.62
N ALA A 74 -9.42 7.79 -3.39
CA ALA A 74 -10.36 8.73 -2.81
C ALA A 74 -9.92 9.15 -1.39
N HIS A 75 -10.15 10.41 -1.02
CA HIS A 75 -9.81 10.94 0.29
C HIS A 75 -11.07 11.42 1.04
N PRO A 76 -11.24 11.08 2.34
CA PRO A 76 -10.43 10.16 3.15
C PRO A 76 -10.92 8.71 3.04
N THR A 77 -10.05 7.76 2.68
CA THR A 77 -10.36 6.32 2.64
C THR A 77 -9.20 5.43 3.13
N LEU A 78 -9.51 4.18 3.48
CA LEU A 78 -8.49 3.19 3.88
C LEU A 78 -7.54 2.78 2.73
N PRO A 79 -8.00 2.67 1.46
CA PRO A 79 -7.12 2.45 0.30
C PRO A 79 -5.95 3.44 0.19
N GLU A 80 -6.06 4.67 0.70
CA GLU A 80 -4.91 5.59 0.73
C GLU A 80 -3.68 5.02 1.46
N ALA A 81 -3.88 4.10 2.41
CA ALA A 81 -2.77 3.40 3.05
C ALA A 81 -2.00 2.48 2.08
N LEU A 82 -2.68 1.92 1.07
CA LEU A 82 -2.05 1.13 0.01
C LEU A 82 -1.22 2.03 -0.92
N LYS A 83 -1.78 3.18 -1.33
CA LYS A 83 -1.08 4.22 -2.07
C LYS A 83 0.20 4.67 -1.36
N GLU A 84 0.12 5.03 -0.09
CA GLU A 84 1.27 5.51 0.67
C GLU A 84 2.30 4.41 0.90
N ALA A 85 1.88 3.16 1.12
CA ALA A 85 2.81 2.03 1.19
C ALA A 85 3.51 1.78 -0.15
N ALA A 86 2.85 2.01 -1.28
CA ALA A 86 3.45 1.94 -2.60
C ALA A 86 4.47 3.07 -2.82
N LEU A 87 4.13 4.32 -2.47
CA LEU A 87 5.09 5.45 -2.48
C LEU A 87 6.30 5.21 -1.56
N ALA A 88 6.07 4.58 -0.41
CA ALA A 88 7.12 4.28 0.56
C ALA A 88 8.16 3.28 0.04
N VAL A 89 7.87 2.51 -1.02
CA VAL A 89 8.84 1.60 -1.66
C VAL A 89 10.12 2.36 -2.06
N ASP A 90 9.95 3.59 -2.55
CA ASP A 90 11.03 4.49 -2.94
C ASP A 90 11.26 5.64 -1.95
N GLY A 91 10.73 5.53 -0.72
CA GLY A 91 10.89 6.55 0.31
C GLY A 91 10.16 7.88 0.01
N ARG A 92 9.10 7.83 -0.80
CA ARG A 92 8.34 9.01 -1.28
C ARG A 92 6.96 9.16 -0.63
N ALA A 93 6.69 8.44 0.45
CA ALA A 93 5.44 8.59 1.20
C ALA A 93 5.31 10.03 1.70
N ILE A 94 4.10 10.58 1.60
CA ILE A 94 3.82 11.98 1.90
C ILE A 94 3.35 12.13 3.35
N HIS A 95 2.70 11.10 3.90
CA HIS A 95 2.03 11.16 5.20
C HIS A 95 2.64 10.19 6.25
N ALA A 96 3.91 9.79 6.09
CA ALA A 96 4.55 8.74 6.91
C ALA A 96 4.88 9.15 8.34
#